data_AF-A0A8S3JSX9-F1
#
_entry.id   AF-A0A8S3JSX9-F1
#
_cell.length_a   1.000
_cell.length_b   1.000
_cell.length_c   1.000
_cell.angle_alpha   90.00
_cell.angle_beta   90.00
_cell.angle_gamma   90.00
#
_symmetry.space_group_name_H-M   'P 1'
#
loop_
_entity.id
_entity.type
_entity.pdbx_description
1 polymer ?
#
loop_
_entity_poly.entity_id
_entity_poly.type
_entity_poly.pdbx_seq_one_letter_code
_entity_poly.pdbx_strand_id
1 'polypeptide(L)'
;MVVSHFNENLDWLELLTNDGIPHTVYTRSENPSIHHHKMPINKGREAVADLQYIVDHYPNLSSLIAFVHGHRTYWHQQDPSDIVTTTRALQWNKYTYT
;
A
#
# COMPACT_ATOMS: atom_id res chain seq x y z
N MET A 1 -2.10 -5.08 1.76
CA MET A 1 -1.05 -4.18 1.25
C MET A 1 -1.26 -2.78 1.82
N VAL A 2 -0.19 -2.04 2.06
CA VAL A 2 -0.24 -0.66 2.55
C VAL A 2 0.34 0.25 1.46
N VAL A 3 -0.43 1.26 1.06
CA VAL A 3 -0.08 2.16 -0.05
C VAL A 3 0.20 3.55 0.51
N SER A 4 1.42 4.05 0.33
CA SER A 4 1.76 5.43 0.65
C SER A 4 1.47 6.35 -0.53
N HIS A 5 0.61 7.34 -0.31
CA HIS A 5 0.07 8.22 -1.34
C HIS A 5 0.24 9.71 -1.01
N PHE A 6 0.44 10.50 -2.05
CA PHE A 6 0.33 11.96 -2.03
C PHE A 6 -0.56 12.51 -3.13
N ASN A 7 -0.04 12.52 -4.36
CA ASN A 7 -0.67 13.14 -5.54
C ASN A 7 -0.66 12.18 -6.74
N GLU A 8 -0.24 10.94 -6.54
CA GLU A 8 -0.18 9.92 -7.58
C GLU A 8 -1.60 9.45 -7.94
N ASN A 9 -1.79 9.04 -9.20
CA ASN A 9 -3.02 8.37 -9.62
C ASN A 9 -3.05 6.94 -9.02
N LEU A 10 -4.15 6.62 -8.33
CA LEU A 10 -4.34 5.32 -7.66
C LEU A 10 -5.43 4.46 -8.33
N ASP A 11 -5.88 4.78 -9.54
CA ASP A 11 -6.98 4.05 -10.20
C ASP A 11 -6.62 2.56 -10.41
N TRP A 12 -5.32 2.27 -10.49
CA TRP A 12 -4.79 0.90 -10.57
C TRP A 12 -5.10 0.03 -9.35
N LEU A 13 -5.43 0.62 -8.18
CA LEU A 13 -5.85 -0.14 -7.00
C LEU A 13 -7.16 -0.90 -7.27
N GLU A 14 -8.02 -0.42 -8.15
CA GLU A 14 -9.24 -1.11 -8.55
C GLU A 14 -8.94 -2.51 -9.11
N LEU A 15 -7.84 -2.65 -9.86
CA LEU A 15 -7.40 -3.95 -10.39
C LEU A 15 -7.10 -4.94 -9.26
N LEU A 16 -6.45 -4.48 -8.19
CA LEU A 16 -6.13 -5.31 -7.03
C LEU A 16 -7.35 -5.60 -6.16
N THR A 17 -8.28 -4.64 -6.02
CA THR A 17 -9.58 -4.87 -5.38
C THR A 17 -10.34 -5.99 -6.09
N ASN A 18 -10.38 -5.95 -7.43
CA ASN A 18 -11.04 -6.96 -8.24
C ASN A 18 -10.35 -8.33 -8.15
N ASP A 19 -9.04 -8.35 -7.92
CA ASP A 19 -8.28 -9.57 -7.62
C ASP A 19 -8.46 -10.08 -6.17
N GLY A 20 -9.26 -9.39 -5.35
CA GLY A 20 -9.51 -9.73 -3.95
C GLY A 20 -8.34 -9.45 -3.01
N ILE A 21 -7.40 -8.58 -3.41
CA ILE A 21 -6.21 -8.25 -2.62
C ILE A 21 -6.53 -7.08 -1.68
N PRO A 22 -6.51 -7.31 -0.34
CA PRO A 22 -6.82 -6.26 0.62
C PRO A 22 -5.73 -5.19 0.59
N HIS A 23 -6.12 -3.92 0.61
CA HIS A 23 -5.20 -2.81 0.67
C HIS A 23 -5.74 -1.65 1.52
N THR A 24 -4.82 -0.88 2.08
CA THR A 24 -5.10 0.31 2.89
C THR A 24 -4.25 1.45 2.37
N VAL A 25 -4.85 2.63 2.17
CA VAL A 25 -4.15 3.81 1.65
C VAL A 25 -3.90 4.79 2.78
N TYR A 26 -2.64 5.13 3.01
CA TYR A 26 -2.22 6.23 3.86
C TYR A 26 -1.82 7.41 2.97
N THR A 27 -2.39 8.57 3.24
CA THR A 27 -2.17 9.76 2.42
C THR A 27 -1.63 10.93 3.23
N ARG A 28 -0.71 11.66 2.59
CA ARG A 28 -0.25 12.99 3.02
C ARG A 28 -0.93 14.13 2.25
N SER A 29 -1.96 13.82 1.45
CA SER A 29 -2.80 14.83 0.79
C SER A 29 -3.56 15.63 1.84
N GLU A 30 -3.69 16.94 1.61
CA GLU A 30 -4.53 17.78 2.45
C GLU A 30 -6.02 17.50 2.27
N ASN A 31 -6.40 16.99 1.09
CA ASN A 31 -7.76 16.62 0.71
C ASN A 31 -7.83 15.10 0.45
N PRO A 32 -7.82 14.28 1.52
CA PRO A 32 -7.91 12.83 1.38
C PRO A 32 -9.29 12.40 0.87
N SER A 33 -9.34 11.38 0.02
CA SER A 33 -10.58 10.64 -0.24
C SER A 33 -11.11 10.03 1.06
N ILE A 34 -12.43 9.83 1.16
CA ILE A 34 -13.09 9.30 2.38
C ILE A 34 -12.57 7.92 2.83
N HIS A 35 -11.92 7.18 1.93
CA HIS A 35 -11.36 5.85 2.18
C HIS A 35 -9.86 5.87 2.48
N HIS A 36 -9.22 7.04 2.54
CA HIS A 36 -7.79 7.18 2.80
C HIS A 36 -7.53 7.60 4.25
N HIS A 37 -6.55 6.97 4.89
CA HIS A 37 -6.09 7.35 6.21
C HIS A 37 -5.17 8.56 6.10
N LYS A 38 -5.61 9.72 6.61
CA LYS A 38 -4.77 10.92 6.65
C LYS A 38 -3.67 10.74 7.69
N MET A 39 -2.42 10.92 7.26
CA MET A 39 -1.29 10.90 8.18
C MET A 39 -1.26 12.16 9.05
N PRO A 40 -1.00 12.04 10.36
CA PRO A 40 -1.01 13.18 11.27
C PRO A 40 0.17 14.13 11.05
N ILE A 41 1.32 13.61 10.58
CA ILE A 41 2.55 14.40 10.37
C ILE A 41 3.25 13.94 9.09
N ASN A 42 3.51 14.86 8.16
CA ASN A 42 4.29 14.61 6.95
C ASN A 42 5.81 14.77 7.20
N LYS A 43 6.37 13.99 8.13
CA LYS A 43 7.82 13.98 8.45
C LYS A 43 8.41 12.59 8.21
N GLY A 44 8.77 12.30 6.96
CA GLY A 44 9.39 11.02 6.57
C GLY A 44 8.85 10.39 5.29
N ARG A 45 7.97 11.08 4.56
CA ARG A 45 7.39 10.62 3.29
C ARG A 45 6.73 9.24 3.45
N GLU A 46 7.23 8.23 2.75
CA GLU A 46 6.67 6.88 2.71
C GLU A 46 6.83 6.13 4.03
N ALA A 47 7.98 6.29 4.70
CA ALA A 47 8.28 5.56 5.94
C ALA A 47 7.28 5.85 7.08
N VAL A 48 6.63 7.02 7.07
CA VAL A 48 5.59 7.34 8.07
C VAL A 48 4.33 6.54 7.84
N ALA A 49 3.96 6.26 6.59
CA ALA A 49 2.81 5.40 6.29
C ALA A 49 3.03 3.99 6.84
N ASP A 50 4.23 3.45 6.64
CA ASP A 50 4.59 2.11 7.10
C ASP A 50 4.53 2.01 8.63
N LEU A 51 5.18 2.96 9.32
CA LEU A 51 5.18 3.01 10.78
C LEU A 51 3.77 3.25 11.35
N GLN A 52 2.98 4.14 10.75
CA GLN A 52 1.63 4.42 11.20
C GLN A 52 0.74 3.18 11.07
N TYR A 53 0.83 2.46 9.95
CA TYR A 53 0.09 1.20 9.79
C TYR A 53 0.46 0.18 10.86
N ILE A 54 1.77 0.01 11.13
CA ILE A 54 2.25 -0.91 12.17
C ILE A 54 1.71 -0.51 13.54
N VAL A 55 1.73 0.78 13.89
CA VAL A 55 1.20 1.28 15.17
C VAL A 55 -0.31 1.07 15.27
N ASP A 56 -1.07 1.42 14.23
CA ASP A 56 -2.54 1.33 14.21
C ASP A 56 -3.02 -0.13 14.31
N HIS A 57 -2.25 -1.07 13.78
CA HIS A 57 -2.60 -2.48 13.70
C HIS A 57 -1.76 -3.37 14.61
N TYR A 58 -0.92 -2.80 15.48
CA TYR A 58 0.05 -3.55 16.29
C TYR A 58 -0.55 -4.78 17.02
N PRO A 59 -1.74 -4.70 17.63
CA PRO A 59 -2.34 -5.86 18.30
C PRO A 59 -2.73 -7.00 17.36
N ASN A 60 -3.02 -6.69 16.09
CA ASN A 60 -3.55 -7.61 15.09
C ASN A 60 -2.75 -7.51 13.78
N LEU A 61 -1.43 -7.37 13.89
CA LEU A 61 -0.57 -7.15 12.73
C LEU A 61 -0.54 -8.41 11.86
N SER A 62 -0.81 -8.25 10.57
CA SER A 62 -0.76 -9.37 9.61
C SER A 62 0.64 -9.98 9.56
N SER A 63 0.72 -11.31 9.42
CA SER A 63 1.99 -12.05 9.29
C SER A 63 2.76 -11.69 8.02
N LEU A 64 2.05 -11.25 6.97
CA LEU A 64 2.64 -10.73 5.74
C LEU A 64 2.02 -9.38 5.40
N ILE A 65 2.89 -8.38 5.19
CA ILE A 65 2.50 -7.04 4.78
C ILE A 65 3.43 -6.60 3.66
N ALA A 66 2.85 -6.12 2.56
CA ALA A 66 3.57 -5.43 1.50
C ALA A 66 3.34 -3.92 1.66
N PHE A 67 4.43 -3.16 1.74
CA PHE A 67 4.43 -1.70 1.72
C PHE A 67 4.83 -1.23 0.34
N VAL A 68 4.00 -0.38 -0.27
CA VAL A 68 4.20 0.09 -1.63
C VAL A 68 3.96 1.58 -1.75
N HIS A 69 4.66 2.20 -2.70
CA HIS A 69 4.42 3.58 -3.07
C HIS A 69 3.24 3.70 -4.06
N GLY A 70 2.55 4.85 -4.08
CA GLY A 70 1.36 5.06 -4.89
C GLY A 70 1.57 5.01 -6.42
N HIS A 71 2.81 5.17 -6.89
CA HIS A 71 3.12 5.05 -8.31
C HIS A 71 3.03 3.59 -8.77
N ARG A 72 2.11 3.28 -9.70
CA ARG A 72 2.00 1.94 -10.32
C ARG A 72 3.31 1.51 -10.98
N THR A 73 3.87 2.40 -11.78
CA THR A 73 5.12 2.21 -12.51
C THR A 73 6.08 3.35 -12.21
N TYR A 74 7.33 3.03 -11.88
CA TYR A 74 8.38 4.02 -11.63
C TYR A 74 9.75 3.46 -11.95
N TRP A 75 10.70 4.32 -12.34
CA TRP A 75 12.00 3.92 -12.90
C TRP A 75 12.90 3.14 -11.94
N HIS A 76 12.65 3.20 -10.63
CA HIS A 76 13.40 2.48 -9.59
C HIS A 76 12.64 1.28 -9.01
N GLN A 77 11.47 0.90 -9.56
CA GLN A 77 10.80 -0.33 -9.15
C GLN A 77 11.48 -1.54 -9.80
N GLN A 78 11.61 -2.65 -9.06
CA GLN A 78 12.19 -3.89 -9.60
C GLN A 78 11.37 -4.41 -10.78
N ASP A 79 12.03 -5.04 -11.75
CA ASP A 79 11.41 -5.62 -12.95
C ASP A 79 10.52 -6.83 -12.58
N PRO A 80 9.23 -6.87 -12.98
CA PRO A 80 8.50 -5.84 -13.73
C PRO A 80 8.22 -4.62 -12.88
N SER A 81 8.59 -3.44 -13.41
CA SER A 81 8.40 -2.11 -12.79
C SER A 81 6.92 -1.69 -12.78
N ASP A 82 6.05 -2.62 -12.40
CA ASP A 82 4.61 -2.54 -12.27
C ASP A 82 4.21 -3.28 -10.98
N ILE A 83 3.70 -2.52 -10.01
CA ILE A 83 3.25 -3.05 -8.72
C ILE A 83 2.16 -4.09 -8.88
N VAL A 84 1.23 -3.92 -9.83
CA VAL A 84 0.12 -4.87 -10.04
C VAL A 84 0.68 -6.22 -10.47
N THR A 85 1.60 -6.23 -11.42
CA THR A 85 2.24 -7.44 -11.92
C THR A 85 3.03 -8.14 -10.80
N THR A 86 3.84 -7.37 -10.06
CA THR A 86 4.63 -7.91 -8.94
C THR A 86 3.73 -8.48 -7.84
N THR A 87 2.66 -7.77 -7.47
CA THR A 87 1.72 -8.22 -6.43
C THR A 87 1.01 -9.52 -6.82
N ARG A 88 0.61 -9.66 -8.09
CA ARG A 88 0.03 -10.93 -8.60
C ARG A 88 1.04 -12.08 -8.56
N ALA A 89 2.31 -11.80 -8.83
CA ALA A 89 3.39 -12.79 -8.75
C ALA A 89 3.69 -13.25 -7.32
N LEU A 90 3.36 -12.47 -6.29
CA LEU A 90 3.53 -12.86 -4.89
C LEU A 90 2.63 -14.04 -4.46
N GLN A 91 1.68 -14.46 -5.31
CA GLN A 91 0.74 -15.54 -5.02
C GLN A 91 0.04 -15.33 -3.68
N TRP A 92 -0.57 -14.15 -3.52
CA TRP A 92 -1.30 -13.77 -2.31
C TRP A 92 -2.28 -14.89 -1.89
N ASN A 93 -2.28 -15.25 -0.60
CA ASN A 93 -3.03 -16.38 -0.01
C ASN A 93 -2.60 -17.80 -0.44
N LYS A 94 -1.51 -17.99 -1.19
CA LYS A 94 -1.01 -19.35 -1.50
C LYS A 94 -0.43 -20.07 -0.29
N TYR A 95 0.15 -19.33 0.65
CA TYR A 95 0.76 -19.87 1.86
C TYR A 95 -0.03 -19.40 3.07
N THR A 96 -0.69 -20.33 3.77
CA THR A 96 -1.24 -20.07 5.10
C THR A 96 -0.14 -20.27 6.12
N TYR A 97 0.32 -19.18 6.71
CA TYR A 97 1.22 -19.21 7.86
C TYR A 97 0.36 -19.47 9.11
N THR A 98 0.43 -20.70 9.63
CA THR A 98 -0.20 -21.15 10.87
C THR A 98 0.63 -20.80 12.09
#